data_AF-A0A972DG74-F1
#
_entry.id   AF-A0A972DG74-F1
#
_cell.length_a   1.000
_cell.length_b   1.000
_cell.length_c   1.000
_cell.angle_alpha   90.00
_cell.angle_beta   90.00
_cell.angle_gamma   90.00
#
_symmetry.space_group_name_H-M   'P 1'
#
loop_
_entity.id
_entity.type
_entity.pdbx_description
1 polymer ?
#
loop_
_entity_poly.entity_id
_entity_poly.type
_entity_poly.pdbx_seq_one_letter_code
_entity_poly.pdbx_strand_id
1 'polypeptide(L)'
;MTQTGLFGFVHRTEYLYKDPVTGNVVPSYAYTPYRDYLQWISNNLQKGYMKKLPGQQSWIVEFSAATQSNKVGIIQANGDRYLALNSEENRTYPPQNILLNTDENARFVMGPIFRGPDGTLVDMTYDIDPYGTGTYRVQMIGAQVDDAKLERIFAILQYTTFHSQEIWYRYKYGIEGIHYKWSGEPYVSTLIATPTAELPPEYRGGSLNVFGLWYYPSTVQKQIDNAVKYGFWAYMPFMHAYGLFEKYAMNPEKFASAAYMGYDLYDKYMELNAEVKPQIDAVVKDFKNRALNGEIADYNSEWAQYIDQLYAAGLQKLIDEVFHNPEFVKYDSGDKFSLR
;
A
#
# COMPACT_ATOMS: atom_id res chain seq x y z
N MET A 1 -0.07 11.98 0.41
CA MET A 1 1.22 11.27 0.43
C MET A 1 1.94 11.68 -0.84
N THR A 2 3.10 12.32 -0.70
CA THR A 2 3.84 12.93 -1.81
C THR A 2 4.70 11.89 -2.51
N GLN A 3 5.05 12.16 -3.75
CA GLN A 3 5.52 11.22 -4.78
C GLN A 3 6.95 10.70 -4.50
N THR A 4 7.15 10.03 -3.37
CA THR A 4 8.44 9.51 -2.91
C THR A 4 9.04 8.55 -3.92
N GLY A 5 8.21 7.75 -4.60
CA GLY A 5 8.64 6.87 -5.69
C GLY A 5 9.48 7.57 -6.76
N LEU A 6 9.24 8.85 -7.07
CA LEU A 6 10.04 9.60 -8.07
C LEU A 6 11.51 9.78 -7.67
N PHE A 7 11.84 9.55 -6.41
CA PHE A 7 13.17 9.70 -5.86
C PHE A 7 13.75 8.34 -5.44
N GLY A 8 13.17 7.24 -5.93
CA GLY A 8 13.71 5.90 -5.73
C GLY A 8 13.53 5.38 -4.31
N PHE A 9 12.55 5.87 -3.55
CA PHE A 9 12.22 5.35 -2.22
C PHE A 9 10.73 5.48 -1.90
N VAL A 10 10.32 4.88 -0.78
CA VAL A 10 8.96 4.96 -0.26
C VAL A 10 8.99 5.38 1.21
N HIS A 11 7.89 5.93 1.70
CA HIS A 11 7.83 6.54 3.04
C HIS A 11 7.87 5.56 4.22
N ARG A 12 7.83 4.24 3.96
CA ARG A 12 7.80 3.20 5.00
C ARG A 12 9.20 2.95 5.54
N THR A 13 9.36 2.98 6.86
CA THR A 13 10.65 2.81 7.52
C THR A 13 11.19 1.39 7.43
N GLU A 14 10.33 0.41 7.15
CA GLU A 14 10.70 -0.98 6.93
C GLU A 14 11.36 -1.20 5.57
N TYR A 15 11.19 -0.28 4.62
CA TYR A 15 11.94 -0.29 3.38
C TYR A 15 13.31 0.33 3.61
N LEU A 16 14.35 -0.48 3.45
CA LEU A 16 15.74 -0.05 3.62
C LEU A 16 16.43 0.02 2.25
N TYR A 17 17.24 1.04 2.08
CA TYR A 17 17.90 1.38 0.82
C TYR A 17 19.40 1.41 1.01
N LYS A 18 20.15 0.95 0.01
CA LYS A 18 21.59 1.16 -0.02
C LYS A 18 21.87 2.60 -0.42
N ASP A 19 22.32 3.41 0.51
CA ASP A 19 22.63 4.81 0.28
C ASP A 19 23.84 4.95 -0.67
N PRO A 20 23.73 5.73 -1.76
CA PRO A 20 24.80 5.83 -2.76
C PRO A 20 26.03 6.61 -2.27
N VAL A 21 25.93 7.38 -1.18
CA VAL A 21 27.03 8.22 -0.67
C VAL A 21 27.83 7.49 0.40
N THR A 22 27.14 6.93 1.38
CA THR A 22 27.74 6.23 2.53
C THR A 22 27.96 4.74 2.27
N GLY A 23 27.21 4.14 1.35
CA GLY A 23 27.19 2.69 1.12
C GLY A 23 26.38 1.90 2.16
N ASN A 24 25.86 2.57 3.20
CA ASN A 24 25.09 1.94 4.27
C ASN A 24 23.69 1.54 3.82
N VAL A 25 23.12 0.51 4.44
CA VAL A 25 21.71 0.14 4.27
C VAL A 25 20.91 0.91 5.32
N VAL A 26 20.04 1.81 4.88
CA VAL A 26 19.39 2.80 5.75
C VAL A 26 17.91 3.00 5.39
N PRO A 27 17.06 3.40 6.35
CA PRO A 27 15.68 3.80 6.08
C PRO A 27 15.62 5.09 5.28
N SER A 28 14.45 5.36 4.69
CA SER A 28 14.24 6.50 3.78
C SER A 28 14.72 7.84 4.35
N TYR A 29 14.54 8.11 5.64
CA TYR A 29 14.91 9.40 6.24
C TYR A 29 16.42 9.64 6.32
N ALA A 30 17.26 8.62 6.12
CA ALA A 30 18.72 8.72 6.06
C ALA A 30 19.28 8.42 4.65
N TYR A 31 18.40 8.18 3.67
CA TYR A 31 18.76 7.88 2.29
C TYR A 31 18.97 9.18 1.51
N THR A 32 20.11 9.36 0.84
CA THR A 32 20.47 10.65 0.19
C THR A 32 19.38 11.20 -0.75
N PRO A 33 18.72 10.40 -1.60
CA PRO A 33 17.59 10.90 -2.41
C PRO A 33 16.40 11.49 -1.62
N TYR A 34 16.25 11.19 -0.33
CA TYR A 34 15.27 11.84 0.54
C TYR A 34 15.54 13.34 0.72
N ARG A 35 16.82 13.75 0.76
CA ARG A 35 17.23 15.16 0.74
C ARG A 35 16.69 15.87 -0.49
N ASP A 36 16.94 15.29 -1.66
CA ASP A 36 16.57 15.87 -2.95
C ASP A 36 15.05 15.96 -3.11
N TYR A 37 14.35 14.95 -2.60
CA TYR A 37 12.90 14.97 -2.47
C TYR A 37 12.40 16.10 -1.57
N LEU A 38 12.98 16.30 -0.38
CA LEU A 38 12.58 17.38 0.52
C LEU A 38 12.85 18.76 -0.09
N GLN A 39 14.00 18.93 -0.76
CA GLN A 39 14.31 20.14 -1.50
C GLN A 39 13.28 20.40 -2.61
N TRP A 40 12.90 19.37 -3.37
CA TRP A 40 11.88 19.48 -4.41
C TRP A 40 10.51 19.86 -3.83
N ILE A 41 10.07 19.23 -2.74
CA ILE A 41 8.82 19.57 -2.07
C ILE A 41 8.83 21.02 -1.57
N SER A 42 9.90 21.42 -0.87
CA SER A 42 10.07 22.79 -0.37
C SER A 42 9.98 23.81 -1.50
N ASN A 43 10.69 23.59 -2.60
CA ASN A 43 10.65 24.45 -3.78
C ASN A 43 9.25 24.56 -4.40
N ASN A 44 8.49 23.46 -4.48
CA ASN A 44 7.14 23.48 -5.03
C ASN A 44 6.12 24.16 -4.10
N LEU A 45 6.31 24.05 -2.79
CA LEU A 45 5.50 24.78 -1.80
C LEU A 45 5.76 26.29 -1.92
N GLN A 46 7.03 26.71 -1.96
CA GLN A 46 7.40 28.13 -2.06
C GLN A 46 6.96 28.77 -3.38
N LYS A 47 7.00 28.01 -4.49
CA LYS A 47 6.49 28.46 -5.80
C LYS A 47 4.96 28.40 -5.92
N GLY A 48 4.26 27.82 -4.94
CA GLY A 48 2.80 27.69 -4.95
C GLY A 48 2.26 26.59 -5.87
N TYR A 49 3.11 25.71 -6.41
CA TYR A 49 2.70 24.54 -7.18
C TYR A 49 2.14 23.41 -6.30
N MET A 50 2.49 23.40 -5.02
CA MET A 50 1.91 22.53 -4.01
C MET A 50 1.29 23.36 -2.88
N LYS A 51 0.26 22.79 -2.25
CA LYS A 51 -0.34 23.35 -1.04
C LYS A 51 -0.49 22.26 0.02
N LYS A 52 -0.22 22.63 1.27
CA LYS A 52 -0.56 21.78 2.42
C LYS A 52 -2.08 21.80 2.59
N LEU A 53 -2.66 20.67 3.00
CA LEU A 53 -4.03 20.66 3.50
C LEU A 53 -4.10 21.48 4.81
N PRO A 54 -5.27 22.01 5.19
CA PRO A 54 -5.41 22.87 6.37
C PRO A 54 -4.96 22.24 7.70
N GLY A 55 -5.06 20.91 7.85
CA GLY A 55 -4.71 20.18 9.06
C GLY A 55 -5.67 20.41 10.24
N GLN A 56 -6.89 20.90 9.96
CA GLN A 56 -7.94 21.17 10.93
C GLN A 56 -8.86 19.96 11.14
N GLN A 57 -8.98 19.10 10.13
CA GLN A 57 -9.78 17.88 10.17
C GLN A 57 -8.94 16.66 9.78
N SER A 58 -9.55 15.48 9.79
CA SER A 58 -8.89 14.28 9.28
C SER A 58 -8.45 14.48 7.82
N TRP A 59 -7.32 13.87 7.46
CA TRP A 59 -6.75 13.98 6.11
C TRP A 59 -7.78 13.70 5.02
N ILE A 60 -8.63 12.69 5.20
CA ILE A 60 -9.60 12.31 4.17
C ILE A 60 -10.64 13.39 3.94
N VAL A 61 -11.15 14.03 5.00
CA VAL A 61 -12.18 15.07 4.83
C VAL A 61 -11.62 16.28 4.09
N GLU A 62 -10.42 16.72 4.46
CA GLU A 62 -9.77 17.86 3.80
C GLU A 62 -9.35 17.52 2.36
N PHE A 63 -8.87 16.30 2.13
CA PHE A 63 -8.49 15.82 0.80
C PHE A 63 -9.72 15.73 -0.12
N SER A 64 -10.82 15.15 0.36
CA SER A 64 -12.08 15.08 -0.38
C SER A 64 -12.64 16.48 -0.69
N ALA A 65 -12.65 17.39 0.29
CA ALA A 65 -13.09 18.77 0.06
C ALA A 65 -12.20 19.51 -0.97
N ALA A 66 -10.87 19.35 -0.87
CA ALA A 66 -9.94 19.97 -1.81
C ALA A 66 -10.13 19.45 -3.24
N THR A 67 -10.25 18.13 -3.41
CA THR A 67 -10.37 17.50 -4.74
C THR A 67 -11.75 17.73 -5.37
N GLN A 68 -12.82 17.70 -4.58
CA GLN A 68 -14.20 17.97 -5.04
C GLN A 68 -14.32 19.35 -5.71
N SER A 69 -13.51 20.34 -5.32
CA SER A 69 -13.51 21.66 -5.98
C SER A 69 -13.23 21.62 -7.50
N ASN A 70 -12.68 20.51 -8.00
CA ASN A 70 -12.19 20.37 -9.38
C ASN A 70 -11.17 21.47 -9.77
N LYS A 71 -10.40 21.96 -8.79
CA LYS A 71 -9.31 22.95 -8.97
C LYS A 71 -7.93 22.37 -8.66
N VAL A 72 -7.84 21.08 -8.40
CA VAL A 72 -6.57 20.38 -8.13
C VAL A 72 -6.11 19.72 -9.42
N GLY A 73 -4.95 20.15 -9.95
CA GLY A 73 -4.45 19.65 -11.23
C GLY A 73 -3.90 18.22 -11.17
N ILE A 74 -3.35 17.81 -10.01
CA ILE A 74 -2.77 16.48 -9.81
C ILE A 74 -3.34 15.88 -8.54
N ILE A 75 -4.02 14.75 -8.68
CA ILE A 75 -4.81 14.15 -7.63
C ILE A 75 -4.35 12.71 -7.40
N GLN A 76 -4.18 12.34 -6.13
CA GLN A 76 -3.98 10.94 -5.76
C GLN A 76 -5.31 10.19 -5.89
N ALA A 77 -5.35 9.16 -6.74
CA ALA A 77 -6.49 8.25 -6.84
C ALA A 77 -6.13 6.90 -6.19
N ASN A 78 -7.12 6.23 -5.61
CA ASN A 78 -6.97 4.84 -5.17
C ASN A 78 -7.37 3.93 -6.35
N GLY A 79 -6.46 3.02 -6.72
CA GLY A 79 -6.58 2.16 -7.90
C GLY A 79 -7.78 1.20 -7.92
N ASP A 80 -8.37 0.91 -6.76
CA ASP A 80 -9.54 0.02 -6.66
C ASP A 80 -10.83 0.79 -6.38
N ARG A 81 -10.75 1.89 -5.61
CA ARG A 81 -11.94 2.64 -5.18
C ARG A 81 -12.57 3.47 -6.30
N TYR A 82 -11.78 3.90 -7.29
CA TYR A 82 -12.29 4.79 -8.34
C TYR A 82 -13.34 4.14 -9.26
N LEU A 83 -13.43 2.81 -9.27
CA LEU A 83 -14.47 2.05 -9.98
C LEU A 83 -15.59 1.54 -9.05
N ALA A 84 -15.46 1.71 -7.74
CA ALA A 84 -16.38 1.18 -6.75
C ALA A 84 -17.55 2.14 -6.45
N LEU A 85 -18.40 2.39 -7.45
CA LEU A 85 -19.56 3.29 -7.36
C LEU A 85 -20.69 2.80 -6.43
N ASN A 86 -20.59 1.58 -5.92
CA ASN A 86 -21.60 0.94 -5.07
C ASN A 86 -21.43 1.26 -3.57
N SER A 87 -20.47 2.10 -3.18
CA SER A 87 -20.23 2.48 -1.78
C SER A 87 -20.30 4.00 -1.60
N GLU A 88 -21.06 4.47 -0.61
CA GLU A 88 -21.08 5.89 -0.24
C GLU A 88 -19.69 6.40 0.16
N GLU A 89 -18.90 5.58 0.87
CA GLU A 89 -17.53 5.93 1.25
C GLU A 89 -16.66 6.18 0.01
N ASN A 90 -16.70 5.27 -0.97
CA ASN A 90 -15.84 5.37 -2.15
C ASN A 90 -16.22 6.57 -3.04
N ARG A 91 -17.50 6.97 -3.07
CA ARG A 91 -17.98 8.16 -3.80
C ARG A 91 -17.41 9.47 -3.27
N THR A 92 -16.82 9.49 -2.07
CA THR A 92 -16.15 10.68 -1.51
C THR A 92 -14.72 10.86 -2.03
N TYR A 93 -14.16 9.89 -2.76
CA TYR A 93 -12.82 9.94 -3.34
C TYR A 93 -12.84 10.38 -4.82
N PRO A 94 -11.77 11.03 -5.31
CA PRO A 94 -11.60 11.32 -6.73
C PRO A 94 -11.39 10.04 -7.55
N PRO A 95 -11.86 10.00 -8.81
CA PRO A 95 -12.57 11.06 -9.53
C PRO A 95 -14.08 11.12 -9.24
N GLN A 96 -14.63 10.17 -8.47
CA GLN A 96 -16.09 10.05 -8.27
C GLN A 96 -16.68 11.28 -7.58
N ASN A 97 -16.02 11.81 -6.57
CA ASN A 97 -16.51 12.99 -5.86
C ASN A 97 -16.64 14.22 -6.77
N ILE A 98 -15.82 14.33 -7.82
CA ILE A 98 -15.88 15.40 -8.83
C ILE A 98 -17.00 15.09 -9.83
N LEU A 99 -16.99 13.88 -10.41
CA LEU A 99 -17.96 13.48 -11.44
C LEU A 99 -19.40 13.51 -10.94
N LEU A 100 -19.62 13.15 -9.67
CA LEU A 100 -20.97 13.07 -9.11
C LEU A 100 -21.48 14.41 -8.57
N ASN A 101 -20.58 15.27 -8.06
CA ASN A 101 -20.99 16.43 -7.27
C ASN A 101 -20.53 17.78 -7.83
N THR A 102 -19.74 17.82 -8.91
CA THR A 102 -19.13 19.07 -9.38
C THR A 102 -19.12 19.21 -10.90
N ASP A 103 -18.64 18.20 -11.61
CA ASP A 103 -18.56 18.23 -13.07
C ASP A 103 -18.64 16.82 -13.64
N GLU A 104 -19.83 16.41 -14.07
CA GLU A 104 -20.09 15.09 -14.68
C GLU A 104 -19.34 14.86 -15.99
N ASN A 105 -18.84 15.93 -16.62
CA ASN A 105 -18.13 15.88 -17.89
C ASN A 105 -16.60 15.98 -17.71
N ALA A 106 -16.10 16.06 -16.46
CA ALA A 106 -14.68 16.10 -16.17
C ALA A 106 -13.97 14.86 -16.73
N ARG A 107 -12.76 15.06 -17.25
CA ARG A 107 -11.93 13.99 -17.82
C ARG A 107 -10.62 13.88 -17.06
N PHE A 108 -10.23 12.65 -16.74
CA PHE A 108 -9.03 12.34 -15.99
C PHE A 108 -8.10 11.46 -16.81
N VAL A 109 -6.81 11.74 -16.74
CA VAL A 109 -5.75 10.84 -17.23
C VAL A 109 -5.13 10.19 -16.00
N MET A 110 -5.14 8.86 -15.97
CA MET A 110 -4.61 8.07 -14.85
C MET A 110 -3.36 7.32 -15.29
N GLY A 111 -2.32 7.37 -14.46
CA GLY A 111 -1.07 6.65 -14.69
C GLY A 111 0.10 7.30 -13.96
N PRO A 112 1.33 6.83 -14.21
CA PRO A 112 2.55 7.50 -13.80
C PRO A 112 2.65 8.87 -14.50
N ILE A 113 2.42 9.96 -13.75
CA ILE A 113 2.38 11.32 -14.32
C ILE A 113 3.78 11.95 -14.41
N PHE A 114 4.65 11.59 -13.47
CA PHE A 114 5.99 12.16 -13.38
C PHE A 114 7.05 11.07 -13.44
N ARG A 115 8.23 11.48 -13.87
CA ARG A 115 9.43 10.64 -13.94
C ARG A 115 10.51 11.27 -13.08
N GLY A 116 11.08 10.46 -12.20
CA GLY A 116 12.26 10.77 -11.42
C GLY A 116 13.49 11.04 -12.29
N PRO A 117 14.51 11.73 -11.77
CA PRO A 117 15.77 11.97 -12.50
C PRO A 117 16.44 10.70 -13.01
N ASP A 118 16.24 9.58 -12.32
CA ASP A 118 16.77 8.24 -12.63
C ASP A 118 15.82 7.38 -13.49
N GLY A 119 14.66 7.92 -13.87
CA GLY A 119 13.67 7.22 -14.66
C GLY A 119 12.59 6.50 -13.85
N THR A 120 12.61 6.57 -12.52
CA THR A 120 11.61 5.96 -11.64
C THR A 120 10.24 6.64 -11.78
N LEU A 121 9.15 5.86 -11.76
CA LEU A 121 7.83 6.34 -12.22
C LEU A 121 6.68 6.08 -11.23
N VAL A 122 6.79 5.08 -10.35
CA VAL A 122 5.73 4.80 -9.36
C VAL A 122 6.33 4.52 -7.98
N ASP A 123 5.45 4.45 -7.00
CA ASP A 123 5.78 4.17 -5.60
C ASP A 123 5.71 2.65 -5.31
N MET A 124 5.63 2.25 -4.04
CA MET A 124 5.38 0.86 -3.65
C MET A 124 4.00 0.37 -4.12
N THR A 125 3.88 -0.94 -4.27
CA THR A 125 2.58 -1.61 -4.21
C THR A 125 2.04 -1.59 -2.77
N TYR A 126 0.73 -1.85 -2.61
CA TYR A 126 0.08 -1.81 -1.29
C TYR A 126 0.71 -2.80 -0.29
N ASP A 127 0.99 -4.02 -0.75
CA ASP A 127 1.71 -5.04 0.02
C ASP A 127 3.11 -5.27 -0.55
N ILE A 128 4.07 -5.55 0.34
CA ILE A 128 5.45 -5.87 -0.03
C ILE A 128 5.57 -7.30 -0.58
N ASP A 129 4.84 -8.26 -0.01
CA ASP A 129 4.90 -9.68 -0.36
C ASP A 129 3.52 -10.19 -0.80
N PRO A 130 3.45 -11.21 -1.68
CA PRO A 130 2.20 -11.85 -2.08
C PRO A 130 1.56 -12.65 -0.93
N TYR A 131 2.37 -13.08 0.04
CA TYR A 131 1.94 -13.74 1.27
C TYR A 131 2.27 -12.84 2.45
N GLY A 132 1.45 -12.84 3.50
CA GLY A 132 1.74 -12.05 4.69
C GLY A 132 1.56 -12.84 5.97
N THR A 133 2.08 -12.28 7.06
CA THR A 133 2.02 -12.84 8.41
C THR A 133 1.08 -12.01 9.31
N GLY A 134 0.73 -12.53 10.48
CA GLY A 134 -0.04 -11.82 11.51
C GLY A 134 -1.53 -12.18 11.60
N THR A 135 -2.19 -11.63 12.63
CA THR A 135 -3.52 -12.02 13.16
C THR A 135 -4.67 -12.00 12.15
N TYR A 136 -4.50 -11.40 10.98
CA TYR A 136 -5.51 -11.32 9.91
C TYR A 136 -5.08 -11.93 8.58
N ARG A 137 -3.91 -12.60 8.55
CA ARG A 137 -3.33 -13.18 7.33
C ARG A 137 -3.13 -14.69 7.41
N VAL A 138 -3.13 -15.26 8.62
CA VAL A 138 -3.00 -16.70 8.86
C VAL A 138 -4.23 -17.26 9.57
N GLN A 139 -4.54 -18.53 9.32
CA GLN A 139 -5.51 -19.28 10.13
C GLN A 139 -4.79 -19.99 11.26
N MET A 140 -5.27 -19.78 12.49
CA MET A 140 -4.72 -20.43 13.68
C MET A 140 -5.60 -21.60 14.09
N ILE A 141 -4.98 -22.76 14.30
CA ILE A 141 -5.64 -23.94 14.85
C ILE A 141 -5.21 -24.06 16.31
N GLY A 142 -6.18 -24.18 17.21
CA GLY A 142 -5.90 -24.35 18.64
C GLY A 142 -5.24 -25.69 18.92
N ALA A 143 -4.29 -25.71 19.86
CA ALA A 143 -3.53 -26.91 20.23
C ALA A 143 -4.40 -28.08 20.72
N GLN A 144 -5.66 -27.82 21.10
CA GLN A 144 -6.63 -28.82 21.54
C GLN A 144 -7.30 -29.61 20.40
N VAL A 145 -7.03 -29.26 19.14
CA VAL A 145 -7.59 -29.93 17.97
C VAL A 145 -6.78 -31.20 17.70
N ASP A 146 -7.41 -32.35 17.91
CA ASP A 146 -6.85 -33.66 17.53
C ASP A 146 -6.81 -33.86 16.01
N ASP A 147 -6.01 -34.81 15.54
CA ASP A 147 -5.79 -35.10 14.13
C ASP A 147 -7.09 -35.37 13.36
N ALA A 148 -8.04 -36.08 13.96
CA ALA A 148 -9.32 -36.39 13.32
C ALA A 148 -10.19 -35.14 13.12
N LYS A 149 -10.16 -34.20 14.07
CA LYS A 149 -10.80 -32.88 13.90
C LYS A 149 -10.03 -32.03 12.90
N LEU A 150 -8.69 -32.08 12.91
CA LEU A 150 -7.86 -31.32 11.99
C LEU A 150 -8.12 -31.75 10.53
N GLU A 151 -8.19 -33.05 10.27
CA GLU A 151 -8.56 -33.61 8.96
C GLU A 151 -9.92 -33.08 8.49
N ARG A 152 -10.92 -33.07 9.37
CA ARG A 152 -12.25 -32.53 9.06
C ARG A 152 -12.21 -31.04 8.77
N ILE A 153 -11.44 -30.27 9.53
CA ILE A 153 -11.25 -28.83 9.30
C ILE A 153 -10.63 -28.62 7.92
N PHE A 154 -9.58 -29.38 7.56
CA PHE A 154 -8.96 -29.29 6.25
C PHE A 154 -9.91 -29.69 5.12
N ALA A 155 -10.73 -30.72 5.30
CA ALA A 155 -11.75 -31.10 4.33
C ALA A 155 -12.78 -29.98 4.10
N ILE A 156 -13.23 -29.32 5.19
CA ILE A 156 -14.13 -28.16 5.09
C ILE A 156 -13.44 -27.01 4.35
N LEU A 157 -12.22 -26.64 4.74
CA LEU A 157 -11.46 -25.55 4.11
C LEU A 157 -11.19 -25.82 2.63
N GLN A 158 -10.86 -27.07 2.28
CA GLN A 158 -10.66 -27.49 0.90
C GLN A 158 -11.95 -27.34 0.08
N TYR A 159 -13.09 -27.76 0.66
CA TYR A 159 -14.38 -27.64 0.01
C TYR A 159 -14.76 -26.16 -0.21
N THR A 160 -14.76 -25.36 0.84
CA THR A 160 -15.23 -23.96 0.80
C THR A 160 -14.29 -23.06 -0.01
N THR A 161 -13.00 -23.40 -0.13
CA THR A 161 -12.00 -22.53 -0.75
C THR A 161 -11.64 -22.95 -2.17
N PHE A 162 -11.45 -24.25 -2.41
CA PHE A 162 -10.81 -24.75 -3.64
C PHE A 162 -11.71 -25.63 -4.52
N HIS A 163 -12.89 -26.03 -4.05
CA HIS A 163 -13.75 -26.95 -4.79
C HIS A 163 -14.25 -26.38 -6.11
N SER A 164 -14.79 -25.16 -6.09
CA SER A 164 -15.24 -24.46 -7.29
C SER A 164 -15.32 -22.96 -7.03
N GLN A 165 -15.33 -22.17 -8.11
CA GLN A 165 -15.52 -20.72 -8.01
C GLN A 165 -16.89 -20.38 -7.39
N GLU A 166 -17.96 -21.09 -7.75
CA GLU A 166 -19.29 -20.89 -7.16
C GLU A 166 -19.27 -21.07 -5.63
N ILE A 167 -18.67 -22.17 -5.16
CA ILE A 167 -18.57 -22.47 -3.73
C ILE A 167 -17.74 -21.40 -3.01
N TRP A 168 -16.61 -20.98 -3.59
CA TRP A 168 -15.81 -19.90 -3.02
C TRP A 168 -16.62 -18.60 -2.89
N TYR A 169 -17.35 -18.18 -3.92
CA TYR A 169 -18.20 -16.98 -3.84
C TYR A 169 -19.29 -17.11 -2.78
N ARG A 170 -19.91 -18.29 -2.66
CA ARG A 170 -20.96 -18.56 -1.66
C ARG A 170 -20.46 -18.36 -0.23
N TYR A 171 -19.30 -18.93 0.09
CA TYR A 171 -18.73 -18.86 1.43
C TYR A 171 -17.90 -17.59 1.70
N LYS A 172 -17.67 -16.77 0.67
CA LYS A 172 -16.98 -15.47 0.77
C LYS A 172 -17.96 -14.29 0.85
N TYR A 173 -18.95 -14.28 -0.02
CA TYR A 173 -19.88 -13.15 -0.23
C TYR A 173 -21.33 -13.49 0.11
N GLY A 174 -21.63 -14.73 0.51
CA GLY A 174 -22.99 -15.18 0.83
C GLY A 174 -23.72 -15.76 -0.38
N ILE A 175 -25.04 -15.89 -0.26
CA ILE A 175 -25.90 -16.52 -1.26
C ILE A 175 -26.27 -15.52 -2.37
N GLU A 176 -26.00 -15.86 -3.63
CA GLU A 176 -26.45 -15.10 -4.80
C GLU A 176 -27.98 -14.97 -4.83
N GLY A 177 -28.48 -13.77 -5.16
CA GLY A 177 -29.90 -13.42 -5.12
C GLY A 177 -30.40 -12.96 -3.75
N ILE A 178 -29.64 -13.23 -2.68
CA ILE A 178 -29.95 -12.76 -1.32
C ILE A 178 -28.97 -11.68 -0.91
N HIS A 179 -27.68 -12.02 -0.86
CA HIS A 179 -26.62 -11.14 -0.35
C HIS A 179 -25.98 -10.30 -1.45
N TYR A 180 -25.98 -10.81 -2.68
CA TYR A 180 -25.47 -10.10 -3.83
C TYR A 180 -26.15 -10.56 -5.11
N LYS A 181 -25.98 -9.77 -6.17
CA LYS A 181 -26.22 -10.18 -7.57
C LYS A 181 -25.07 -9.71 -8.45
N TRP A 182 -24.92 -10.32 -9.61
CA TRP A 182 -23.98 -9.85 -10.63
C TRP A 182 -24.56 -8.63 -11.37
N SER A 183 -23.71 -7.67 -11.72
CA SER A 183 -24.12 -6.55 -12.58
C SER A 183 -24.30 -6.96 -14.05
N GLY A 184 -23.82 -8.14 -14.44
CA GLY A 184 -23.91 -8.72 -15.78
C GLY A 184 -23.57 -10.21 -15.75
N GLU A 185 -22.67 -10.66 -16.63
CA GLU A 185 -22.23 -12.07 -16.71
C GLU A 185 -21.58 -12.52 -15.38
N PRO A 186 -22.04 -13.63 -14.78
CA PRO A 186 -21.45 -14.18 -13.55
C PRO A 186 -19.95 -14.40 -13.67
N TYR A 187 -19.22 -14.18 -12.57
CA TYR A 187 -17.77 -14.34 -12.45
C TYR A 187 -16.91 -13.42 -13.31
N VAL A 188 -17.51 -12.61 -14.18
CA VAL A 188 -16.84 -11.60 -15.00
C VAL A 188 -17.14 -10.20 -14.47
N SER A 189 -18.42 -9.93 -14.21
CA SER A 189 -18.93 -8.62 -13.84
C SER A 189 -18.73 -8.28 -12.36
N THR A 190 -19.05 -7.04 -11.96
CA THR A 190 -18.92 -6.57 -10.57
C THR A 190 -20.07 -7.12 -9.72
N LEU A 191 -19.78 -7.46 -8.46
CA LEU A 191 -20.81 -7.83 -7.49
C LEU A 191 -21.57 -6.57 -7.00
N ILE A 192 -22.89 -6.64 -7.01
CA ILE A 192 -23.77 -5.67 -6.37
C ILE A 192 -24.27 -6.27 -5.07
N ALA A 193 -23.76 -5.79 -3.93
CA ALA A 193 -24.19 -6.23 -2.62
C ALA A 193 -25.60 -5.72 -2.29
N THR A 194 -26.42 -6.57 -1.69
CA THR A 194 -27.72 -6.19 -1.13
C THR A 194 -27.48 -5.45 0.19
N PRO A 195 -28.01 -4.22 0.37
CA PRO A 195 -27.85 -3.48 1.61
C PRO A 195 -28.36 -4.25 2.83
N THR A 196 -27.66 -4.18 3.96
CA THR A 196 -28.02 -4.92 5.19
C THR A 196 -29.46 -4.63 5.65
N ALA A 197 -29.94 -3.40 5.46
CA ALA A 197 -31.31 -3.01 5.81
C ALA A 197 -32.37 -3.71 4.95
N GLU A 198 -32.02 -4.14 3.74
CA GLU A 198 -32.89 -4.81 2.77
C GLU A 198 -32.85 -6.35 2.90
N LEU A 199 -31.83 -6.90 3.58
CA LEU A 199 -31.74 -8.34 3.82
C LEU A 199 -32.88 -8.81 4.75
N PRO A 200 -33.40 -10.04 4.59
CA PRO A 200 -34.28 -10.65 5.58
C PRO A 200 -33.54 -10.88 6.92
N PRO A 201 -34.20 -10.79 8.09
CA PRO A 201 -33.54 -10.86 9.40
C PRO A 201 -32.63 -12.07 9.62
N GLU A 202 -32.98 -13.24 9.08
CA GLU A 202 -32.20 -14.48 9.17
C GLU A 202 -30.90 -14.46 8.35
N TYR A 203 -30.79 -13.52 7.40
CA TYR A 203 -29.59 -13.26 6.61
C TYR A 203 -28.87 -11.98 7.07
N ARG A 204 -29.35 -11.31 8.12
CA ARG A 204 -28.68 -10.17 8.73
C ARG A 204 -27.66 -10.62 9.76
N GLY A 205 -26.49 -9.99 9.75
CA GLY A 205 -25.49 -10.09 10.80
C GLY A 205 -24.40 -11.13 10.54
N GLY A 206 -23.22 -10.84 11.10
CA GLY A 206 -22.05 -11.71 11.03
C GLY A 206 -21.14 -11.45 9.82
N SER A 207 -19.98 -12.11 9.85
CA SER A 207 -19.08 -12.19 8.70
C SER A 207 -19.63 -13.21 7.71
N LEU A 208 -19.90 -12.79 6.47
CA LEU A 208 -20.26 -13.68 5.37
C LEU A 208 -19.09 -14.59 4.94
N ASN A 209 -17.87 -14.28 5.39
CA ASN A 209 -16.71 -15.16 5.25
C ASN A 209 -16.82 -16.27 6.31
N VAL A 210 -17.34 -17.43 5.91
CA VAL A 210 -17.59 -18.56 6.81
C VAL A 210 -16.76 -19.75 6.35
N PHE A 211 -15.95 -20.31 7.25
CA PHE A 211 -15.12 -21.51 7.02
C PHE A 211 -14.26 -21.47 5.74
N GLY A 212 -13.85 -20.29 5.26
CA GLY A 212 -12.97 -20.15 4.10
C GLY A 212 -11.58 -19.68 4.50
N LEU A 213 -10.55 -20.06 3.74
CA LEU A 213 -9.20 -19.51 3.91
C LEU A 213 -9.17 -18.01 3.54
N TRP A 214 -8.16 -17.28 4.01
CA TRP A 214 -7.78 -15.97 3.47
C TRP A 214 -7.10 -16.13 2.10
N TYR A 215 -7.76 -16.87 1.22
CA TYR A 215 -7.40 -17.09 -0.17
C TYR A 215 -8.32 -16.28 -1.06
N TYR A 216 -7.71 -15.60 -2.03
CA TYR A 216 -8.41 -14.88 -3.06
C TYR A 216 -7.90 -15.42 -4.39
N PRO A 217 -8.78 -15.97 -5.25
CA PRO A 217 -8.46 -16.13 -6.66
C PRO A 217 -7.93 -14.80 -7.18
N SER A 218 -6.99 -14.86 -8.12
CA SER A 218 -6.36 -13.67 -8.67
C SER A 218 -7.38 -12.70 -9.26
N THR A 219 -7.73 -11.70 -8.46
CA THR A 219 -8.65 -10.63 -8.84
C THR A 219 -8.10 -9.88 -10.04
N VAL A 220 -6.77 -9.71 -10.09
CA VAL A 220 -6.11 -8.99 -11.18
C VAL A 220 -6.20 -9.76 -12.49
N GLN A 221 -6.00 -11.08 -12.51
CA GLN A 221 -6.14 -11.86 -13.75
C GLN A 221 -7.57 -11.87 -14.25
N LYS A 222 -8.56 -12.03 -13.35
CA LYS A 222 -9.98 -11.87 -13.70
C LYS A 222 -10.25 -10.50 -14.34
N GLN A 223 -9.69 -9.42 -13.80
CA GLN A 223 -9.85 -8.08 -14.35
C GLN A 223 -9.14 -7.92 -15.70
N ILE A 224 -7.97 -8.55 -15.91
CA ILE A 224 -7.27 -8.59 -17.20
C ILE A 224 -8.11 -9.32 -18.24
N ASP A 225 -8.63 -10.51 -17.93
CA ASP A 225 -9.46 -11.30 -18.85
C ASP A 225 -10.72 -10.54 -19.26
N ASN A 226 -11.36 -9.87 -18.29
CA ASN A 226 -12.49 -8.99 -18.55
C ASN A 226 -12.08 -7.82 -19.46
N ALA A 227 -10.98 -7.13 -19.16
CA ALA A 227 -10.50 -6.02 -19.97
C ALA A 227 -10.17 -6.43 -21.41
N VAL A 228 -9.57 -7.62 -21.62
CA VAL A 228 -9.28 -8.17 -22.94
C VAL A 228 -10.56 -8.55 -23.69
N LYS A 229 -11.53 -9.16 -23.01
CA LYS A 229 -12.79 -9.63 -23.64
C LYS A 229 -13.74 -8.48 -24.01
N TYR A 230 -13.83 -7.44 -23.18
CA TYR A 230 -14.82 -6.36 -23.35
C TYR A 230 -14.23 -4.96 -23.60
N GLY A 231 -12.91 -4.80 -23.54
CA GLY A 231 -12.22 -3.54 -23.86
C GLY A 231 -12.16 -2.51 -22.71
N PHE A 232 -12.62 -2.84 -21.51
CA PHE A 232 -12.64 -1.93 -20.37
C PHE A 232 -11.41 -2.11 -19.47
N TRP A 233 -10.37 -1.29 -19.70
CA TRP A 233 -9.14 -1.31 -18.91
C TRP A 233 -9.24 -0.42 -17.66
N ALA A 234 -8.99 -1.04 -16.50
CA ALA A 234 -8.70 -0.33 -15.26
C ALA A 234 -7.18 -0.20 -15.04
N TYR A 235 -6.75 0.70 -14.14
CA TYR A 235 -5.34 0.96 -13.89
C TYR A 235 -4.57 -0.29 -13.44
N MET A 236 -5.06 -1.00 -12.41
CA MET A 236 -4.39 -2.20 -11.88
C MET A 236 -4.21 -3.32 -12.92
N PRO A 237 -5.26 -3.80 -13.63
CA PRO A 237 -5.09 -4.83 -14.64
C PRO A 237 -4.24 -4.36 -15.82
N PHE A 238 -4.30 -3.09 -16.21
CA PHE A 238 -3.42 -2.55 -17.25
C PHE A 238 -1.94 -2.63 -16.82
N MET A 239 -1.61 -2.17 -15.61
CA MET A 239 -0.23 -2.21 -15.11
C MET A 239 0.32 -3.64 -15.02
N HIS A 240 -0.49 -4.62 -14.61
CA HIS A 240 -0.07 -6.03 -14.55
C HIS A 240 0.01 -6.71 -15.93
N ALA A 241 -0.97 -6.49 -16.82
CA ALA A 241 -0.99 -7.10 -18.14
C ALA A 241 0.26 -6.75 -18.96
N TYR A 242 0.74 -5.52 -18.83
CA TYR A 242 1.89 -4.99 -19.56
C TYR A 242 3.21 -5.00 -18.75
N GLY A 243 3.26 -5.69 -17.60
CA GLY A 243 4.49 -5.83 -16.81
C GLY A 243 5.05 -4.51 -16.26
N LEU A 244 4.20 -3.50 -16.09
CA LEU A 244 4.63 -2.15 -15.72
C LEU A 244 5.01 -2.03 -14.24
N PHE A 245 4.43 -2.87 -13.37
CA PHE A 245 4.84 -2.90 -11.96
C PHE A 245 6.24 -3.48 -11.78
N GLU A 246 6.60 -4.54 -12.48
CA GLU A 246 7.97 -5.08 -12.45
C GLU A 246 8.99 -4.02 -12.89
N LYS A 247 8.60 -3.18 -13.86
CA LYS A 247 9.46 -2.12 -14.38
C LYS A 247 9.56 -0.88 -13.47
N TYR A 248 8.47 -0.52 -12.77
CA TYR A 248 8.36 0.80 -12.15
C TYR A 248 8.16 0.77 -10.63
N ALA A 249 7.72 -0.35 -10.04
CA ALA A 249 7.46 -0.44 -8.61
C ALA A 249 8.76 -0.41 -7.81
N MET A 250 8.73 0.32 -6.69
CA MET A 250 9.88 0.42 -5.81
C MET A 250 10.02 -0.82 -4.94
N ASN A 251 11.16 -1.48 -5.07
CA ASN A 251 11.62 -2.54 -4.17
C ASN A 251 12.79 -2.03 -3.31
N PRO A 252 12.84 -2.39 -2.02
CA PRO A 252 13.96 -2.04 -1.16
C PRO A 252 15.18 -2.94 -1.41
N GLU A 253 16.34 -2.54 -0.89
CA GLU A 253 17.52 -3.44 -0.79
C GLU A 253 17.27 -4.53 0.26
N LYS A 254 16.70 -4.13 1.40
CA LYS A 254 16.26 -5.03 2.48
C LYS A 254 14.90 -4.57 3.03
N PHE A 255 14.07 -5.51 3.43
CA PHE A 255 12.77 -5.22 4.04
C PHE A 255 12.75 -5.71 5.49
N ALA A 256 12.59 -4.80 6.45
CA ALA A 256 12.66 -5.13 7.87
C ALA A 256 11.39 -5.87 8.34
N SER A 257 11.44 -7.20 8.31
CA SER A 257 10.39 -8.07 8.82
C SER A 257 10.97 -9.41 9.28
N ALA A 258 10.24 -10.14 10.12
CA ALA A 258 10.63 -11.48 10.55
C ALA A 258 10.85 -12.45 9.37
N ALA A 259 10.18 -12.25 8.23
CA ALA A 259 10.33 -13.09 7.05
C ALA A 259 11.73 -13.00 6.42
N TYR A 260 12.36 -11.82 6.48
CA TYR A 260 13.68 -11.56 5.89
C TYR A 260 14.82 -11.53 6.93
N MET A 261 14.48 -11.39 8.21
CA MET A 261 15.46 -11.28 9.29
C MET A 261 15.59 -12.59 10.09
N GLY A 262 14.57 -13.45 10.07
CA GLY A 262 14.38 -14.48 11.09
C GLY A 262 13.84 -13.87 12.39
N TYR A 263 13.26 -14.72 13.25
CA TYR A 263 12.60 -14.25 14.47
C TYR A 263 13.58 -13.60 15.46
N ASP A 264 14.72 -14.24 15.73
CA ASP A 264 15.67 -13.75 16.74
C ASP A 264 16.25 -12.37 16.39
N LEU A 265 16.66 -12.17 15.14
CA LEU A 265 17.17 -10.88 14.68
C LEU A 265 16.07 -9.83 14.59
N TYR A 266 14.85 -10.23 14.23
CA TYR A 266 13.71 -9.32 14.21
C TYR A 266 13.33 -8.85 15.60
N ASP A 267 13.33 -9.73 16.60
CA ASP A 267 13.07 -9.36 18.00
C ASP A 267 14.14 -8.40 18.52
N LYS A 268 15.42 -8.69 18.25
CA LYS A 268 16.54 -7.77 18.53
C LYS A 268 16.33 -6.40 17.86
N TYR A 269 15.91 -6.39 16.60
CA TYR A 269 15.61 -5.16 15.88
C TYR A 269 14.47 -4.38 16.54
N MET A 270 13.38 -5.05 16.93
CA MET A 270 12.25 -4.40 17.58
C MET A 270 12.64 -3.75 18.90
N GLU A 271 13.47 -4.43 19.71
CA GLU A 271 14.02 -3.89 20.96
C GLU A 271 14.92 -2.67 20.73
N LEU A 272 15.93 -2.80 19.85
CA LEU A 272 16.86 -1.72 19.54
C LEU A 272 16.13 -0.53 18.91
N ASN A 273 15.21 -0.78 18.00
CA ASN A 273 14.44 0.27 17.35
C ASN A 273 13.56 1.00 18.38
N ALA A 274 12.90 0.29 19.31
CA ALA A 274 12.13 0.93 20.38
C ALA A 274 13.00 1.83 21.28
N GLU A 275 14.26 1.43 21.53
CA GLU A 275 15.23 2.21 22.31
C GLU A 275 15.62 3.52 21.62
N VAL A 276 15.98 3.48 20.33
CA VAL A 276 16.57 4.64 19.62
C VAL A 276 15.55 5.51 18.88
N LYS A 277 14.36 4.97 18.59
CA LYS A 277 13.35 5.63 17.76
C LYS A 277 12.93 7.02 18.29
N PRO A 278 12.76 7.27 19.60
CA PRO A 278 12.37 8.60 20.07
C PRO A 278 13.37 9.70 19.69
N GLN A 279 14.67 9.44 19.81
CA GLN A 279 15.73 10.39 19.48
C GLN A 279 15.84 10.57 17.97
N ILE A 280 15.79 9.47 17.21
CA ILE A 280 15.76 9.51 15.75
C ILE A 280 14.56 10.33 15.25
N ASP A 281 13.35 10.06 15.75
CA ASP A 281 12.13 10.74 15.33
C ASP A 281 12.21 12.25 15.60
N ALA A 282 12.86 12.67 16.68
CA ALA A 282 13.07 14.09 16.99
C ALA A 282 13.94 14.78 15.94
N VAL A 283 15.07 14.18 15.57
CA VAL A 283 15.99 14.68 14.54
C VAL A 283 15.31 14.71 13.16
N VAL A 284 14.63 13.62 12.77
CA VAL A 284 13.88 13.54 11.51
C VAL A 284 12.79 14.60 11.43
N LYS A 285 12.02 14.77 12.51
CA LYS A 285 10.91 15.72 12.55
C LYS A 285 11.41 17.17 12.43
N ASP A 286 12.49 17.52 13.11
CA ASP A 286 13.07 18.87 13.02
C ASP A 286 13.48 19.21 11.59
N PHE A 287 14.35 18.38 10.98
CA PHE A 287 14.84 18.61 9.62
C PHE A 287 13.69 18.68 8.60
N LYS A 288 12.73 17.75 8.69
CA LYS A 288 11.56 17.73 7.81
C LYS A 288 10.70 18.99 7.97
N ASN A 289 10.48 19.48 9.18
CA ASN A 289 9.69 20.69 9.40
C ASN A 289 10.37 21.92 8.81
N ARG A 290 11.67 22.08 9.07
CA ARG A 290 12.50 23.15 8.50
C ARG A 290 12.46 23.12 6.97
N ALA A 291 12.62 21.95 6.37
CA ALA A 291 12.50 21.75 4.93
C ALA A 291 11.13 22.21 4.40
N LEU A 292 10.04 21.73 5.00
CA LEU A 292 8.66 22.01 4.59
C LEU A 292 8.21 23.46 4.85
N ASN A 293 8.96 24.22 5.66
CA ASN A 293 8.72 25.63 5.90
C ASN A 293 9.64 26.55 5.07
N GLY A 294 10.57 25.98 4.29
CA GLY A 294 11.54 26.75 3.51
C GLY A 294 12.66 27.36 4.34
N GLU A 295 12.96 26.78 5.50
CA GLU A 295 13.97 27.27 6.46
C GLU A 295 15.37 26.68 6.20
N ILE A 296 15.52 25.86 5.16
CA ILE A 296 16.80 25.25 4.75
C ILE A 296 17.30 26.00 3.52
N ALA A 297 18.45 26.67 3.66
CA ALA A 297 19.05 27.45 2.57
C ALA A 297 19.96 26.60 1.68
N ASP A 298 20.78 25.73 2.29
CA ASP A 298 21.66 24.80 1.59
C ASP A 298 21.43 23.37 2.08
N TYR A 299 20.70 22.61 1.28
CA TYR A 299 20.39 21.22 1.58
C TYR A 299 21.64 20.34 1.66
N ASN A 300 22.75 20.65 1.00
CA ASN A 300 23.93 19.78 1.04
C ASN A 300 24.66 19.87 2.38
N SER A 301 24.93 21.08 2.86
CA SER A 301 25.61 21.28 4.14
C SER A 301 24.72 20.91 5.32
N GLU A 302 23.42 21.26 5.28
CA GLU A 302 22.50 20.90 6.34
C GLU A 302 22.19 19.40 6.39
N TRP A 303 22.18 18.71 5.25
CA TRP A 303 22.04 17.26 5.21
C TRP A 303 23.19 16.54 5.89
N ALA A 304 24.43 16.99 5.68
CA ALA A 304 25.59 16.38 6.34
C ALA A 304 25.46 16.44 7.87
N GLN A 305 25.12 17.61 8.41
CA GLN A 305 24.90 17.79 9.86
C GLN A 305 23.72 16.94 10.38
N TYR A 306 22.64 16.87 9.59
CA TYR A 306 21.48 16.05 9.91
C TYR A 306 21.81 14.56 9.96
N ILE A 307 22.60 14.05 8.99
CA ILE A 307 23.05 12.66 8.98
C ILE A 307 23.93 12.37 10.20
N ASP A 308 24.89 13.24 10.54
CA ASP A 308 25.72 13.07 11.73
C ASP A 308 24.86 12.98 13.00
N GLN A 309 23.84 13.83 13.13
CA GLN A 309 22.89 13.80 14.24
C GLN A 309 22.05 12.51 14.28
N LEU A 310 21.58 12.02 13.14
CA LEU A 310 20.84 10.76 13.08
C LEU A 310 21.68 9.57 13.52
N TYR A 311 22.93 9.52 13.06
CA TYR A 311 23.87 8.46 13.39
C TYR A 311 24.16 8.46 14.89
N ALA A 312 24.42 9.64 15.46
CA ALA A 312 24.58 9.83 16.90
C ALA A 312 23.31 9.53 17.72
N ALA A 313 22.12 9.76 17.15
CA ALA A 313 20.83 9.47 17.79
C ALA A 313 20.51 7.96 17.85
N GLY A 314 21.35 7.09 17.30
CA GLY A 314 21.22 5.65 17.39
C GLY A 314 21.04 4.92 16.06
N LEU A 315 20.99 5.64 14.93
CA LEU A 315 20.93 4.99 13.62
C LEU A 315 22.19 4.14 13.35
N GLN A 316 23.37 4.59 13.81
CA GLN A 316 24.61 3.82 13.70
C GLN A 316 24.48 2.45 14.39
N LYS A 317 23.86 2.42 15.58
CA LYS A 317 23.60 1.18 16.34
C LYS A 317 22.74 0.20 15.53
N LEU A 318 21.66 0.68 14.91
CA LEU A 318 20.81 -0.15 14.03
C LEU A 318 21.58 -0.65 12.81
N ILE A 319 22.42 0.20 12.20
CA ILE A 319 23.24 -0.20 11.04
C ILE A 319 24.17 -1.34 11.42
N ASP A 320 24.99 -1.14 12.45
CA ASP A 320 26.05 -2.07 12.84
C ASP A 320 25.49 -3.39 13.37
N GLU A 321 24.44 -3.33 14.18
CA GLU A 321 23.93 -4.50 14.89
C GLU A 321 22.83 -5.27 14.14
N VAL A 322 22.17 -4.62 13.18
CA VAL A 322 20.99 -5.17 12.50
C VAL A 322 21.12 -5.08 10.98
N PHE A 323 21.22 -3.88 10.40
CA PHE A 323 21.06 -3.72 8.95
C PHE A 323 22.22 -4.31 8.15
N HIS A 324 23.42 -4.29 8.70
CA HIS A 324 24.61 -4.94 8.12
C HIS A 324 24.81 -6.39 8.57
N ASN A 325 23.90 -6.93 9.39
CA ASN A 325 23.97 -8.34 9.75
C ASN A 325 23.86 -9.21 8.48
N PRO A 326 24.79 -10.16 8.26
CA PRO A 326 24.78 -11.03 7.08
C PRO A 326 23.57 -11.97 7.01
N GLU A 327 22.95 -12.30 8.15
CA GLU A 327 21.73 -13.12 8.21
C GLU A 327 20.48 -12.35 7.76
N PHE A 328 20.51 -11.01 7.83
CA PHE A 328 19.45 -10.20 7.26
C PHE A 328 19.58 -10.21 5.74
N VAL A 329 18.81 -11.07 5.09
CA VAL A 329 18.88 -11.27 3.64
C VAL A 329 18.35 -10.06 2.87
N LYS A 330 18.72 -9.99 1.58
CA LYS A 330 18.14 -9.00 0.67
C LYS A 330 16.66 -9.30 0.45
N TYR A 331 15.90 -8.25 0.15
CA TYR A 331 14.54 -8.42 -0.31
C TYR A 331 14.53 -9.08 -1.70
N ASP A 332 13.60 -10.01 -1.89
CA ASP A 332 13.33 -10.67 -3.16
C ASP A 332 11.83 -10.54 -3.45
N SER A 333 11.49 -9.90 -4.56
CA SER A 333 10.08 -9.77 -4.96
C SER A 333 9.45 -11.09 -5.39
N GLY A 334 10.25 -12.13 -5.63
CA GLY A 334 9.80 -13.41 -6.17
C GLY A 334 8.85 -13.19 -7.36
N ASP A 335 7.76 -13.96 -7.36
CA ASP A 335 6.73 -13.89 -8.41
C ASP A 335 5.62 -12.84 -8.12
N LYS A 336 5.81 -11.91 -7.18
CA LYS A 336 4.77 -10.95 -6.79
C LYS A 336 4.08 -10.23 -7.96
N PHE A 337 4.84 -9.85 -8.98
CA PHE A 337 4.31 -9.11 -10.13
C PHE A 337 3.79 -10.01 -11.26
N SER A 338 4.20 -11.29 -11.26
CA SER A 338 3.86 -12.31 -12.26
C SER A 338 2.77 -13.27 -11.79
N LEU A 339 2.51 -13.35 -10.48
CA LEU A 339 1.40 -14.11 -9.87
C LEU A 339 0.08 -13.62 -10.45
N ARG A 340 -0.57 -14.52 -11.19
CA ARG A 340 -1.79 -14.30 -11.96
C ARG A 340 -2.77 -15.42 -11.72
#